data_AF-A0A9E4Z794-F1
#
_entry.id   AF-A0A9E4Z794-F1
#
_cell.length_a   1.000
_cell.length_b   1.000
_cell.length_c   1.000
_cell.angle_alpha   90.00
_cell.angle_beta   90.00
_cell.angle_gamma   90.00
#
_symmetry.space_group_name_H-M   'P 1'
#
loop_
_entity.id
_entity.type
_entity.pdbx_description
1 polymer ?
#
loop_
_entity_poly.entity_id
_entity_poly.type
_entity_poly.pdbx_seq_one_letter_code
_entity_poly.pdbx_strand_id
1 'polypeptide(L)'
;MAEIVLGLGTSHSPMLSLPSELWGDYAQRDKGNPMLLSLEDGSTKTYEELLEAADPAIAERLTPEVFQAQYEACQKAIVTLEEAMTEADPDVVVIVGDDQEELFFDDNMPLFSIYWGDTMHLSPRTVGENAPPAVKASMWGYGDVEMDVPVDSELGLHLIQSLIEDDFDIAQSRYMNEQAGGTVGPLGYLKKPIVTERRPQAMPHAYAYVVKRVMNNKIRPIVPLTQNTFYPPNQPTARRCYNLGKALAKAIKNWDSGKKVAVVGSGGLSHFLVDEEIDQMAIKGMLEKDADQLAALPRYRLNSGNSEILNWITAAGACEHLDMEMVDYVPVYRSPAGTGGGWGFALWQ
;
A
#
# COMPACT_ATOMS: atom_id res chain seq x y z
N MET A 1 -3.23 -28.17 -8.80
CA MET A 1 -2.35 -26.98 -8.65
C MET A 1 -3.18 -25.72 -8.78
N ALA A 2 -3.04 -24.78 -7.84
CA ALA A 2 -3.60 -23.44 -7.95
C ALA A 2 -2.81 -22.58 -8.96
N GLU A 3 -3.42 -21.49 -9.42
CA GLU A 3 -2.85 -20.61 -10.45
C GLU A 3 -3.10 -19.15 -10.12
N ILE A 4 -2.10 -18.29 -10.34
CA ILE A 4 -2.27 -16.83 -10.29
C ILE A 4 -2.84 -16.40 -11.64
N VAL A 5 -4.10 -15.95 -11.63
CA VAL A 5 -4.86 -15.56 -12.82
C VAL A 5 -4.96 -14.05 -13.01
N LEU A 6 -4.58 -13.27 -12.00
CA LEU A 6 -4.63 -11.81 -12.00
C LEU A 6 -3.61 -11.26 -11.02
N GLY A 7 -2.84 -10.27 -11.45
CA GLY A 7 -2.13 -9.36 -10.55
C GLY A 7 -2.74 -7.96 -10.62
N LEU A 8 -2.74 -7.23 -9.49
CA LEU A 8 -3.15 -5.82 -9.44
C LEU A 8 -2.14 -5.00 -8.66
N GLY A 9 -1.92 -3.76 -9.10
CA GLY A 9 -1.15 -2.75 -8.38
C GLY A 9 -2.08 -1.57 -8.15
N THR A 10 -2.21 -1.11 -6.90
CA THR A 10 -3.14 -0.03 -6.58
C THR A 10 -2.67 0.81 -5.42
N SER A 11 -2.68 2.13 -5.61
CA SER A 11 -2.58 3.09 -4.51
C SER A 11 -3.76 2.92 -3.55
N HIS A 12 -3.51 2.93 -2.24
CA HIS A 12 -4.56 2.77 -1.22
C HIS A 12 -4.80 4.03 -0.38
N SER A 13 -4.27 5.17 -0.79
CA SER A 13 -4.34 6.40 0.02
C SER A 13 -5.79 6.72 0.41
N PRO A 14 -6.06 7.03 1.70
CA PRO A 14 -7.36 7.57 2.11
C PRO A 14 -7.78 8.84 1.35
N MET A 15 -6.85 9.49 0.65
CA MET A 15 -7.17 10.61 -0.24
C MET A 15 -8.01 10.19 -1.47
N LEU A 16 -7.87 8.95 -1.96
CA LEU A 16 -8.66 8.43 -3.09
C LEU A 16 -10.15 8.24 -2.74
N SER A 17 -10.48 8.41 -1.47
CA SER A 17 -11.82 8.39 -0.90
C SER A 17 -12.43 9.80 -0.75
N LEU A 18 -11.66 10.85 -1.03
CA LEU A 18 -12.07 12.23 -0.90
C LEU A 18 -12.60 12.78 -2.23
N PRO A 19 -13.73 13.52 -2.21
CA PRO A 19 -14.06 14.46 -3.28
C PRO A 19 -12.91 15.44 -3.54
N SER A 20 -12.72 15.82 -4.80
CA SER A 20 -11.60 16.65 -5.25
C SER A 20 -11.55 18.02 -4.55
N GLU A 21 -12.71 18.58 -4.22
CA GLU A 21 -12.85 19.87 -3.54
C GLU A 21 -12.25 19.88 -2.12
N LEU A 22 -12.07 18.69 -1.51
CA LEU A 22 -11.50 18.56 -0.18
C LEU A 22 -9.98 18.34 -0.20
N TRP A 23 -9.35 18.17 -1.37
CA TRP A 23 -7.92 17.83 -1.46
C TRP A 23 -7.00 18.95 -0.94
N GLY A 24 -7.33 20.21 -1.21
CA GLY A 24 -6.59 21.36 -0.69
C GLY A 24 -6.70 21.52 0.84
N ASP A 25 -7.88 21.23 1.41
CA ASP A 25 -8.09 21.19 2.85
C ASP A 25 -7.35 20.02 3.50
N TYR A 26 -7.36 18.86 2.83
CA TYR A 26 -6.64 17.69 3.27
C TYR A 26 -5.14 17.95 3.35
N ALA A 27 -4.58 18.71 2.41
CA ALA A 27 -3.16 19.09 2.38
C ALA A 27 -2.68 19.85 3.64
N GLN A 28 -3.58 20.44 4.44
CA GLN A 28 -3.18 21.10 5.69
C GLN A 28 -2.49 20.14 6.68
N ARG A 29 -2.79 18.84 6.61
CA ARG A 29 -2.14 17.82 7.45
C ARG A 29 -0.64 17.69 7.14
N ASP A 30 -0.23 17.98 5.91
CA ASP A 30 1.13 17.77 5.46
C ASP A 30 2.11 18.73 6.15
N LYS A 31 1.64 19.92 6.57
CA LYS A 31 2.44 20.90 7.33
C LYS A 31 3.03 20.32 8.62
N GLY A 32 2.33 19.38 9.25
CA GLY A 32 2.76 18.72 10.47
C GLY A 32 3.34 17.32 10.27
N ASN A 33 3.49 16.86 9.03
CA ASN A 33 3.87 15.47 8.76
C ASN A 33 5.37 15.26 9.08
N PRO A 34 5.72 14.36 10.02
CA PRO A 34 7.11 14.12 10.40
C PRO A 34 7.87 13.22 9.42
N MET A 35 7.23 12.80 8.31
CA MET A 35 7.78 11.84 7.36
C MET A 35 7.98 12.42 5.96
N LEU A 36 8.03 13.74 5.79
CA LEU A 36 8.35 14.34 4.49
C LEU A 36 9.85 14.16 4.19
N LEU A 37 10.19 13.71 2.98
CA LEU A 37 11.55 13.35 2.60
C LEU A 37 12.13 14.33 1.58
N SER A 38 13.45 14.48 1.58
CA SER A 38 14.23 15.10 0.51
C SER A 38 14.45 14.10 -0.62
N LEU A 39 14.20 14.51 -1.87
CA LEU A 39 14.45 13.66 -3.05
C LEU A 39 15.95 13.48 -3.33
N GLU A 40 16.79 14.42 -2.88
CA GLU A 40 18.23 14.40 -3.16
C GLU A 40 18.97 13.35 -2.33
N ASP A 41 18.64 13.24 -1.04
CA ASP A 41 19.41 12.45 -0.07
C ASP A 41 18.56 11.58 0.86
N GLY A 42 17.22 11.62 0.73
CA GLY A 42 16.30 10.83 1.55
C GLY A 42 16.22 11.29 3.01
N SER A 43 16.81 12.44 3.33
CA SER A 43 16.71 13.03 4.67
C SER A 43 15.31 13.58 4.93
N THR A 44 14.86 13.49 6.18
CA THR A 44 13.57 14.06 6.58
C THR A 44 13.63 15.58 6.62
N LYS A 45 12.61 16.23 6.06
CA LYS A 45 12.46 17.69 5.96
C LYS A 45 11.18 18.16 6.62
N THR A 46 11.14 19.43 7.01
CA THR A 46 9.87 20.09 7.35
C THR A 46 9.15 20.53 6.08
N TYR A 47 7.85 20.82 6.22
CA TYR A 47 7.07 21.36 5.12
C TYR A 47 7.63 22.69 4.61
N GLU A 48 8.11 23.56 5.50
CA GLU A 48 8.69 24.87 5.16
C GLU A 48 9.99 24.72 4.36
N GLU A 49 10.85 23.78 4.75
CA GLU A 49 12.10 23.50 4.00
C GLU A 49 11.78 23.00 2.58
N LEU A 50 10.76 22.14 2.43
CA LEU A 50 10.32 21.69 1.11
C LEU A 50 9.65 22.80 0.30
N LEU A 51 8.86 23.66 0.94
CA LEU A 51 8.23 24.79 0.29
C LEU A 51 9.26 25.78 -0.28
N GLU A 52 10.36 26.02 0.44
CA GLU A 52 11.44 26.90 -0.02
C GLU A 52 12.17 26.32 -1.23
N ALA A 53 12.31 25.00 -1.30
CA ALA A 53 13.00 24.30 -2.38
C ALA A 53 12.09 23.89 -3.56
N ALA A 54 10.77 23.96 -3.39
CA ALA A 54 9.80 23.46 -4.36
C ALA A 54 9.80 24.24 -5.67
N ASP A 55 9.55 23.54 -6.78
CA ASP A 55 9.33 24.17 -8.07
C ASP A 55 8.07 25.06 -8.01
N PRO A 56 8.19 26.39 -8.24
CA PRO A 56 7.04 27.29 -8.24
C PRO A 56 5.94 26.89 -9.23
N ALA A 57 6.26 26.15 -10.30
CA ALA A 57 5.30 25.65 -11.28
C ALA A 57 4.29 24.66 -10.68
N ILE A 58 4.60 24.03 -9.53
CA ILE A 58 3.64 23.17 -8.82
C ILE A 58 2.37 23.94 -8.47
N ALA A 59 2.48 25.23 -8.13
CA ALA A 59 1.34 26.05 -7.78
C ALA A 59 0.30 26.16 -8.92
N GLU A 60 0.73 26.05 -10.18
CA GLU A 60 -0.15 26.08 -11.35
C GLU A 60 -1.02 24.81 -11.47
N ARG A 61 -0.63 23.72 -10.79
CA ARG A 61 -1.36 22.44 -10.76
C ARG A 61 -2.40 22.39 -9.63
N LEU A 62 -2.44 23.39 -8.75
CA LEU A 62 -3.29 23.40 -7.55
C LEU A 62 -4.62 24.11 -7.79
N THR A 63 -5.32 23.73 -8.86
CA THR A 63 -6.64 24.31 -9.20
C THR A 63 -7.77 23.29 -9.03
N PRO A 64 -9.00 23.73 -8.75
CA PRO A 64 -10.16 22.84 -8.68
C PRO A 64 -10.35 22.01 -9.95
N GLU A 65 -10.08 22.57 -11.12
CA GLU A 65 -10.22 21.88 -12.41
C GLU A 65 -9.19 20.75 -12.57
N VAL A 66 -7.94 20.99 -12.17
CA VAL A 66 -6.89 19.97 -12.18
C VAL A 66 -7.22 18.85 -11.19
N PHE A 67 -7.61 19.21 -9.96
CA PHE A 67 -7.99 18.22 -8.94
C PHE A 67 -9.19 17.38 -9.38
N GLN A 68 -10.20 18.01 -9.99
CA GLN A 68 -11.37 17.29 -10.50
C GLN A 68 -10.99 16.31 -11.61
N ALA A 69 -10.18 16.73 -12.57
CA ALA A 69 -9.72 15.85 -13.65
C ALA A 69 -8.89 14.67 -13.12
N GLN A 70 -8.00 14.92 -12.16
CA GLN A 70 -7.19 13.88 -11.52
C GLN A 70 -8.04 12.92 -10.66
N TYR A 71 -9.03 13.44 -9.95
CA TYR A 71 -9.99 12.63 -9.21
C TYR A 71 -10.75 11.69 -10.17
N GLU A 72 -11.28 12.21 -11.26
CA GLU A 72 -12.00 11.42 -12.27
C GLU A 72 -11.12 10.33 -12.89
N ALA A 73 -9.86 10.66 -13.21
CA ALA A 73 -8.89 9.68 -13.69
C ALA A 73 -8.65 8.55 -12.68
N CYS A 74 -8.41 8.90 -11.41
CA CYS A 74 -8.25 7.91 -10.35
C CYS A 74 -9.50 7.04 -10.16
N GLN A 75 -10.70 7.63 -10.13
CA GLN A 75 -11.94 6.86 -9.97
C GLN A 75 -12.15 5.91 -11.15
N LYS A 76 -11.88 6.36 -12.37
CA LYS A 76 -11.98 5.52 -13.57
C LYS A 76 -11.00 4.35 -13.51
N ALA A 77 -9.75 4.60 -13.13
CA ALA A 77 -8.75 3.54 -13.01
C ALA A 77 -9.12 2.51 -11.94
N ILE A 78 -9.66 2.94 -10.80
CA ILE A 78 -10.18 2.05 -9.75
C ILE A 78 -11.32 1.18 -10.27
N VAL A 79 -12.25 1.74 -11.05
CA VAL A 79 -13.33 0.97 -11.69
C VAL A 79 -12.76 -0.08 -12.63
N THR A 80 -11.72 0.24 -13.41
CA THR A 80 -11.05 -0.76 -14.26
C THR A 80 -10.42 -1.90 -13.45
N LEU A 81 -9.82 -1.62 -12.29
CA LEU A 81 -9.33 -2.68 -11.40
C LEU A 81 -10.47 -3.53 -10.82
N GLU A 82 -11.62 -2.92 -10.49
CA GLU A 82 -12.82 -3.64 -10.04
C GLU A 82 -13.36 -4.58 -11.12
N GLU A 83 -13.44 -4.10 -12.35
CA GLU A 83 -13.89 -4.87 -13.51
C GLU A 83 -12.96 -6.07 -13.73
N ALA A 84 -11.63 -5.86 -13.71
CA ALA A 84 -10.65 -6.92 -13.82
C ALA A 84 -10.75 -7.97 -12.69
N MET A 85 -10.92 -7.53 -11.44
CA MET A 85 -11.16 -8.42 -10.29
C MET A 85 -12.45 -9.23 -10.45
N THR A 86 -13.50 -8.61 -10.99
CA THR A 86 -14.78 -9.27 -11.25
C THR A 86 -14.68 -10.29 -12.39
N GLU A 87 -13.98 -9.96 -13.47
CA GLU A 87 -13.82 -10.81 -14.66
C GLU A 87 -12.92 -12.01 -14.39
N ALA A 88 -11.79 -11.82 -13.70
CA ALA A 88 -10.88 -12.92 -13.36
C ALA A 88 -11.54 -13.94 -12.41
N ASP A 89 -12.49 -13.48 -11.59
CA ASP A 89 -13.26 -14.24 -10.61
C ASP A 89 -12.37 -15.19 -9.76
N PRO A 90 -11.41 -14.64 -9.00
CA PRO A 90 -10.50 -15.47 -8.20
C PRO A 90 -11.23 -16.06 -6.98
N ASP A 91 -10.84 -17.26 -6.59
CA ASP A 91 -11.33 -17.93 -5.38
C ASP A 91 -10.74 -17.30 -4.10
N VAL A 92 -9.54 -16.72 -4.21
CA VAL A 92 -8.80 -16.10 -3.09
C VAL A 92 -7.91 -14.96 -3.58
N VAL A 93 -7.73 -13.94 -2.75
CA VAL A 93 -6.89 -12.78 -3.05
C VAL A 93 -5.76 -12.65 -2.02
N VAL A 94 -4.52 -12.83 -2.47
CA VAL A 94 -3.33 -12.53 -1.66
C VAL A 94 -3.06 -11.04 -1.76
N ILE A 95 -3.08 -10.33 -0.63
CA ILE A 95 -2.86 -8.88 -0.60
C ILE A 95 -1.53 -8.61 0.09
N VAL A 96 -0.57 -8.09 -0.68
CA VAL A 96 0.69 -7.56 -0.16
C VAL A 96 0.46 -6.09 0.18
N GLY A 97 0.51 -5.77 1.47
CA GLY A 97 0.35 -4.41 1.97
C GLY A 97 1.33 -4.13 3.10
N ASP A 98 1.41 -2.88 3.52
CA ASP A 98 2.18 -2.46 4.69
C ASP A 98 1.28 -2.25 5.91
N ASP A 99 1.93 -2.05 7.07
CA ASP A 99 1.29 -1.61 8.29
C ASP A 99 1.63 -0.14 8.54
N GLN A 100 0.62 0.67 8.88
CA GLN A 100 0.79 2.07 9.27
C GLN A 100 0.35 2.28 10.72
N GLU A 101 1.01 1.59 11.66
CA GLU A 101 0.73 1.65 13.11
C GLU A 101 -0.69 1.16 13.45
N GLU A 102 -1.13 0.13 12.74
CA GLU A 102 -2.45 -0.49 12.89
C GLU A 102 -2.35 -1.86 13.56
N LEU A 103 -1.25 -2.59 13.31
CA LEU A 103 -0.96 -3.90 13.86
C LEU A 103 0.35 -3.96 14.66
N PHE A 104 1.41 -3.30 14.20
CA PHE A 104 2.77 -3.54 14.69
C PHE A 104 3.44 -2.27 15.22
N PHE A 105 4.28 -2.43 16.24
CA PHE A 105 4.99 -1.36 16.95
C PHE A 105 6.41 -1.82 17.35
N ASP A 106 7.19 -0.98 18.03
CA ASP A 106 8.58 -1.29 18.42
C ASP A 106 8.73 -2.50 19.36
N ASP A 107 7.64 -2.97 20.00
CA ASP A 107 7.65 -4.20 20.79
C ASP A 107 7.75 -5.46 19.92
N ASN A 108 7.20 -5.43 18.70
CA ASN A 108 7.38 -6.46 17.68
C ASN A 108 7.05 -5.95 16.26
N MET A 109 8.07 -5.60 15.49
CA MET A 109 7.96 -5.14 14.10
C MET A 109 8.51 -6.20 13.12
N PRO A 110 7.68 -7.08 12.54
CA PRO A 110 8.15 -8.09 11.59
C PRO A 110 8.53 -7.48 10.25
N LEU A 111 9.49 -8.08 9.55
CA LEU A 111 9.85 -7.67 8.18
C LEU A 111 8.78 -8.13 7.18
N PHE A 112 8.39 -9.41 7.27
CA PHE A 112 7.23 -9.99 6.58
C PHE A 112 6.34 -10.69 7.61
N SER A 113 5.02 -10.52 7.49
CA SER A 113 4.05 -11.24 8.32
C SER A 113 2.85 -11.72 7.50
N ILE A 114 2.41 -12.96 7.70
CA ILE A 114 1.18 -13.48 7.10
C ILE A 114 0.13 -13.70 8.20
N TYR A 115 -1.05 -13.10 8.02
CA TYR A 115 -2.21 -13.40 8.85
C TYR A 115 -2.96 -14.60 8.25
N TRP A 116 -3.21 -15.63 9.07
CA TRP A 116 -3.88 -16.88 8.65
C TRP A 116 -4.96 -17.33 9.64
N GLY A 117 -5.60 -16.36 10.30
CA GLY A 117 -6.85 -16.60 11.04
C GLY A 117 -8.00 -16.95 10.11
N ASP A 118 -9.19 -17.23 10.65
CA ASP A 118 -10.35 -17.64 9.85
C ASP A 118 -11.08 -16.42 9.23
N THR A 119 -11.05 -15.30 9.93
CA THR A 119 -11.52 -13.99 9.46
C THR A 119 -10.59 -12.88 9.95
N MET A 120 -10.64 -11.73 9.29
CA MET A 120 -10.02 -10.49 9.75
C MET A 120 -11.11 -9.43 9.89
N HIS A 121 -11.25 -8.88 11.10
CA HIS A 121 -12.32 -7.95 11.43
C HIS A 121 -12.04 -6.56 10.85
N LEU A 122 -12.91 -6.08 9.97
CA LEU A 122 -12.90 -4.72 9.43
C LEU A 122 -13.90 -3.87 10.21
N SER A 123 -13.43 -2.75 10.75
CA SER A 123 -14.28 -1.78 11.46
C SER A 123 -14.02 -0.36 10.94
N PRO A 124 -15.06 0.41 10.60
CA PRO A 124 -14.91 1.80 10.18
C PRO A 124 -14.18 2.65 11.21
N ARG A 125 -13.19 3.42 10.74
CA ARG A 125 -12.45 4.31 11.62
C ARG A 125 -13.28 5.55 11.95
N THR A 126 -13.41 5.85 13.24
CA THR A 126 -14.09 7.05 13.70
C THR A 126 -13.10 8.11 14.14
N VAL A 127 -13.47 9.38 13.96
CA VAL A 127 -12.72 10.55 14.44
C VAL A 127 -13.64 11.44 15.26
N GLY A 128 -13.06 12.27 16.13
CA GLY A 128 -13.83 13.16 17.00
C GLY A 128 -14.76 14.10 16.24
N GLU A 129 -15.85 14.53 16.90
CA GLU A 129 -16.88 15.39 16.30
C GLU A 129 -16.33 16.69 15.71
N ASN A 130 -15.23 17.20 16.27
CA ASN A 130 -14.59 18.44 15.82
C ASN A 130 -13.53 18.24 14.72
N ALA A 131 -13.34 17.01 14.22
CA ALA A 131 -12.40 16.74 13.14
C ALA A 131 -12.81 17.51 11.86
N PRO A 132 -11.85 18.04 11.10
CA PRO A 132 -12.12 18.71 9.83
C PRO A 132 -12.92 17.83 8.85
N PRO A 133 -13.77 18.41 7.98
CA PRO A 133 -14.55 17.64 7.00
C PRO A 133 -13.71 16.71 6.14
N ALA A 134 -12.56 17.18 5.63
CA ALA A 134 -11.63 16.36 4.85
C ALA A 134 -11.08 15.17 5.66
N VAL A 135 -10.81 15.33 6.96
CA VAL A 135 -10.36 14.23 7.82
C VAL A 135 -11.49 13.19 7.98
N LYS A 136 -12.72 13.64 8.27
CA LYS A 136 -13.88 12.75 8.39
C LYS A 136 -14.14 11.97 7.10
N ALA A 137 -14.13 12.64 5.95
CA ALA A 137 -14.35 12.00 4.66
C ALA A 137 -13.25 10.97 4.32
N SER A 138 -11.99 11.25 4.69
CA SER A 138 -10.89 10.30 4.45
C SER A 138 -11.04 8.99 5.24
N MET A 139 -11.81 8.97 6.34
CA MET A 139 -12.04 7.74 7.11
C MET A 139 -12.74 6.65 6.30
N TRP A 140 -13.43 7.01 5.20
CA TRP A 140 -13.99 6.05 4.26
C TRP A 140 -12.93 5.09 3.69
N GLY A 141 -11.66 5.51 3.59
CA GLY A 141 -10.54 4.65 3.19
C GLY A 141 -10.25 3.48 4.16
N TYR A 142 -10.70 3.58 5.41
CA TYR A 142 -10.62 2.52 6.42
C TYR A 142 -11.90 1.65 6.45
N GLY A 143 -12.85 1.92 5.56
CA GLY A 143 -14.16 1.27 5.48
C GLY A 143 -15.29 2.08 6.11
N ASP A 144 -16.51 1.72 5.73
CA ASP A 144 -17.78 2.37 6.08
C ASP A 144 -18.81 1.41 6.71
N VAL A 145 -18.59 0.11 6.58
CA VAL A 145 -19.44 -0.95 7.09
C VAL A 145 -18.56 -1.94 7.83
N GLU A 146 -18.93 -2.24 9.06
CA GLU A 146 -18.29 -3.27 9.88
C GLU A 146 -18.57 -4.66 9.31
N MET A 147 -17.54 -5.49 9.18
CA MET A 147 -17.65 -6.84 8.65
C MET A 147 -16.47 -7.73 9.04
N ASP A 148 -16.72 -9.04 9.11
CA ASP A 148 -15.66 -10.04 9.17
C ASP A 148 -15.33 -10.51 7.76
N VAL A 149 -14.12 -10.18 7.28
CA VAL A 149 -13.65 -10.59 5.96
C VAL A 149 -13.05 -11.99 6.09
N PRO A 150 -13.52 -12.98 5.31
CA PRO A 150 -12.99 -14.34 5.36
C PRO A 150 -11.53 -14.36 4.94
N VAL A 151 -10.74 -15.19 5.62
CA VAL A 151 -9.34 -15.44 5.28
C VAL A 151 -9.21 -16.89 4.84
N ASP A 152 -8.43 -17.14 3.78
CA ASP A 152 -8.13 -18.51 3.36
C ASP A 152 -6.99 -19.05 4.23
N SER A 153 -7.34 -19.55 5.43
CA SER A 153 -6.38 -20.04 6.42
C SER A 153 -5.50 -21.18 5.88
N GLU A 154 -6.03 -22.00 4.97
CA GLU A 154 -5.30 -23.10 4.35
C GLU A 154 -4.21 -22.59 3.40
N LEU A 155 -4.54 -21.64 2.52
CA LEU A 155 -3.53 -20.98 1.69
C LEU A 155 -2.52 -20.22 2.56
N GLY A 156 -2.98 -19.46 3.56
CA GLY A 156 -2.10 -18.73 4.47
C GLY A 156 -1.06 -19.64 5.14
N LEU A 157 -1.50 -20.77 5.70
CA LEU A 157 -0.59 -21.77 6.30
C LEU A 157 0.37 -22.38 5.26
N HIS A 158 -0.15 -22.73 4.08
CA HIS A 158 0.65 -23.30 2.99
C HIS A 158 1.75 -22.33 2.53
N LEU A 159 1.43 -21.04 2.40
CA LEU A 159 2.39 -20.00 2.05
C LEU A 159 3.46 -19.85 3.12
N ILE A 160 3.08 -19.77 4.41
CA ILE A 160 4.05 -19.69 5.51
C ILE A 160 5.04 -20.86 5.46
N GLN A 161 4.53 -22.09 5.35
CA GLN A 161 5.38 -23.30 5.31
C GLN A 161 6.29 -23.31 4.09
N SER A 162 5.74 -23.01 2.91
CA SER A 162 6.51 -23.03 1.65
C SER A 162 7.59 -21.95 1.61
N LEU A 163 7.30 -20.76 2.14
CA LEU A 163 8.25 -19.64 2.18
C LEU A 163 9.41 -19.91 3.16
N ILE A 164 9.14 -20.59 4.27
CA ILE A 164 10.19 -21.02 5.20
C ILE A 164 11.16 -22.00 4.53
N GLU A 165 10.64 -22.96 3.74
CA GLU A 165 11.47 -23.89 2.96
C GLU A 165 12.28 -23.20 1.84
N ASP A 166 11.84 -22.01 1.42
CA ASP A 166 12.53 -21.15 0.44
C ASP A 166 13.41 -20.07 1.12
N ASP A 167 13.80 -20.29 2.38
CA ASP A 167 14.69 -19.42 3.17
C ASP A 167 14.17 -17.99 3.43
N PHE A 168 12.84 -17.82 3.56
CA PHE A 168 12.23 -16.58 4.03
C PHE A 168 11.78 -16.68 5.48
N ASP A 169 12.27 -15.75 6.32
CA ASP A 169 11.81 -15.58 7.69
C ASP A 169 10.42 -14.92 7.72
N ILE A 170 9.36 -15.73 7.86
CA ILE A 170 7.97 -15.24 7.90
C ILE A 170 7.46 -15.22 9.34
N ALA A 171 7.10 -14.04 9.84
CA ALA A 171 6.29 -13.94 11.04
C ALA A 171 4.83 -14.33 10.71
N GLN A 172 4.07 -14.82 11.69
CA GLN A 172 2.67 -15.15 11.48
C GLN A 172 1.81 -14.76 12.66
N SER A 173 0.54 -14.49 12.38
CA SER A 173 -0.49 -14.34 13.40
C SER A 173 -1.78 -15.01 12.93
N ARG A 174 -2.54 -15.54 13.91
CA ARG A 174 -3.85 -16.15 13.69
C ARG A 174 -4.99 -15.32 14.30
N TYR A 175 -4.64 -14.42 15.21
CA TYR A 175 -5.61 -13.67 16.02
C TYR A 175 -5.26 -12.19 16.00
N MET A 176 -6.30 -11.37 16.00
CA MET A 176 -6.20 -9.94 16.28
C MET A 176 -6.31 -9.72 17.80
N ASN A 177 -5.56 -8.75 18.30
CA ASN A 177 -5.70 -8.24 19.66
C ASN A 177 -7.00 -7.44 19.80
N GLU A 178 -7.52 -7.30 21.02
CA GLU A 178 -8.66 -6.41 21.26
C GLU A 178 -8.33 -4.94 20.98
N GLN A 179 -7.08 -4.54 21.26
CA GLN A 179 -6.58 -3.20 21.03
C GLN A 179 -5.18 -3.21 20.43
N ALA A 180 -4.90 -2.20 19.61
CA ALA A 180 -3.59 -1.90 19.06
C ALA A 180 -3.19 -0.47 19.43
N GLY A 181 -1.89 -0.25 19.64
CA GLY A 181 -1.31 1.04 20.00
C GLY A 181 0.06 0.84 20.64
N GLY A 182 0.94 1.82 20.46
CA GLY A 182 2.34 1.73 20.85
C GLY A 182 3.15 2.89 20.29
N THR A 183 4.47 2.69 20.26
CA THR A 183 5.42 3.67 19.77
C THR A 183 6.24 3.06 18.65
N VAL A 184 6.57 3.87 17.64
CA VAL A 184 7.57 3.55 16.62
C VAL A 184 8.65 4.62 16.60
N GLY A 185 9.92 4.21 16.73
CA GLY A 185 11.08 5.08 16.65
C GLY A 185 11.28 5.98 17.89
N PRO A 186 12.15 7.02 17.80
CA PRO A 186 12.81 7.52 16.60
C PRO A 186 13.95 6.61 16.12
N LEU A 187 13.99 6.31 14.83
CA LEU A 187 15.06 5.54 14.21
C LEU A 187 15.14 5.82 12.69
N GLY A 188 16.36 5.84 12.13
CA GLY A 188 16.58 6.05 10.70
C GLY A 188 16.10 7.43 10.21
N TYR A 189 15.16 7.43 9.26
CA TYR A 189 14.56 8.68 8.77
C TYR A 189 13.54 9.27 9.76
N LEU A 190 12.96 8.48 10.66
CA LEU A 190 12.06 9.00 11.69
C LEU A 190 12.85 9.78 12.75
N LYS A 191 12.71 11.11 12.75
CA LYS A 191 13.40 12.01 13.69
C LYS A 191 12.68 12.19 15.02
N LYS A 192 11.40 11.81 15.07
CA LYS A 192 10.56 11.83 16.26
C LYS A 192 9.86 10.48 16.39
N PRO A 193 9.60 10.00 17.62
CA PRO A 193 8.75 8.85 17.80
C PRO A 193 7.34 9.17 17.29
N ILE A 194 6.70 8.20 16.67
CA ILE A 194 5.26 8.24 16.43
C ILE A 194 4.59 7.44 17.54
N VAL A 195 3.59 8.04 18.18
CA VAL A 195 2.87 7.43 19.31
C VAL A 195 1.42 7.28 18.92
N THR A 196 0.95 6.03 18.89
CA THR A 196 -0.44 5.67 18.61
C THR A 196 -1.12 5.30 19.91
N GLU A 197 -2.09 6.11 20.32
CA GLU A 197 -2.96 5.78 21.45
C GLU A 197 -3.68 4.45 21.20
N ARG A 198 -3.84 3.66 22.28
CA ARG A 198 -4.52 2.38 22.19
C ARG A 198 -5.97 2.58 21.75
N ARG A 199 -6.34 1.86 20.69
CA ARG A 199 -7.68 1.84 20.09
C ARG A 199 -8.07 0.40 19.74
N PRO A 200 -9.36 0.10 19.53
CA PRO A 200 -9.77 -1.19 19.00
C PRO A 200 -8.95 -1.56 17.77
N GLN A 201 -8.40 -2.77 17.72
CA GLN A 201 -7.68 -3.23 16.55
C GLN A 201 -8.69 -3.59 15.45
N ALA A 202 -8.40 -3.18 14.23
CA ALA A 202 -9.20 -3.48 13.05
C ALA A 202 -8.27 -3.73 11.86
N MET A 203 -8.85 -4.25 10.78
CA MET A 203 -8.15 -4.47 9.51
C MET A 203 -7.43 -3.18 9.07
N PRO A 204 -6.11 -3.25 8.80
CA PRO A 204 -5.36 -2.15 8.21
C PRO A 204 -5.99 -1.64 6.92
N HIS A 205 -5.87 -0.33 6.68
CA HIS A 205 -6.44 0.28 5.49
C HIS A 205 -5.81 -0.25 4.19
N ALA A 206 -4.56 -0.74 4.23
CA ALA A 206 -3.93 -1.41 3.10
C ALA A 206 -4.76 -2.60 2.57
N TYR A 207 -5.49 -3.30 3.45
CA TYR A 207 -6.38 -4.40 3.09
C TYR A 207 -7.83 -3.94 2.92
N ALA A 208 -8.30 -3.07 3.83
CA ALA A 208 -9.67 -2.56 3.78
C ALA A 208 -9.95 -1.84 2.45
N TYR A 209 -8.97 -1.07 1.94
CA TYR A 209 -9.08 -0.40 0.64
C TYR A 209 -9.36 -1.40 -0.49
N VAL A 210 -8.61 -2.51 -0.56
CA VAL A 210 -8.80 -3.52 -1.60
C VAL A 210 -10.19 -4.16 -1.49
N VAL A 211 -10.62 -4.53 -0.29
CA VAL A 211 -11.96 -5.11 -0.04
C VAL A 211 -13.07 -4.14 -0.45
N LYS A 212 -12.92 -2.85 -0.11
CA LYS A 212 -13.96 -1.84 -0.30
C LYS A 212 -14.00 -1.28 -1.72
N ARG A 213 -12.85 -1.05 -2.34
CA ARG A 213 -12.71 -0.32 -3.60
C ARG A 213 -12.48 -1.23 -4.79
N VAL A 214 -11.63 -2.24 -4.65
CA VAL A 214 -11.24 -3.12 -5.76
C VAL A 214 -12.18 -4.32 -5.84
N MET A 215 -12.55 -4.93 -4.71
CA MET A 215 -13.58 -5.96 -4.71
C MET A 215 -15.00 -5.38 -4.71
N ASN A 216 -15.14 -4.07 -4.45
CA ASN A 216 -16.42 -3.38 -4.32
C ASN A 216 -17.41 -4.14 -3.42
N ASN A 217 -16.93 -4.63 -2.27
CA ASN A 217 -17.69 -5.44 -1.30
C ASN A 217 -18.21 -6.79 -1.80
N LYS A 218 -17.80 -7.24 -3.00
CA LYS A 218 -17.98 -8.63 -3.44
C LYS A 218 -16.93 -9.48 -2.75
N ILE A 219 -17.19 -9.77 -1.47
CA ILE A 219 -16.23 -10.36 -0.54
C ILE A 219 -15.73 -11.71 -1.06
N ARG A 220 -14.41 -11.83 -1.16
CA ARG A 220 -13.66 -13.06 -1.44
C ARG A 220 -12.74 -13.34 -0.26
N PRO A 221 -12.40 -14.61 0.03
CA PRO A 221 -11.33 -14.93 0.96
C PRO A 221 -10.04 -14.18 0.62
N ILE A 222 -9.40 -13.61 1.63
CA ILE A 222 -8.11 -12.94 1.49
C ILE A 222 -6.99 -13.72 2.16
N VAL A 223 -5.74 -13.45 1.78
CA VAL A 223 -4.56 -13.76 2.59
C VAL A 223 -3.74 -12.48 2.77
N PRO A 224 -3.81 -11.83 3.94
CA PRO A 224 -3.04 -10.63 4.22
C PRO A 224 -1.56 -10.97 4.42
N LEU A 225 -0.70 -10.39 3.59
CA LEU A 225 0.75 -10.41 3.73
C LEU A 225 1.23 -8.99 4.03
N THR A 226 1.58 -8.73 5.28
CA THR A 226 2.15 -7.46 5.71
C THR A 226 3.66 -7.44 5.43
N GLN A 227 4.12 -6.40 4.76
CA GLN A 227 5.53 -6.10 4.52
C GLN A 227 5.88 -4.79 5.22
N ASN A 228 6.93 -4.80 6.03
CA ASN A 228 7.38 -3.56 6.67
C ASN A 228 8.09 -2.65 5.65
N THR A 229 7.35 -1.73 5.05
CA THR A 229 7.90 -0.74 4.11
C THR A 229 8.32 0.54 4.82
N PHE A 230 7.61 0.94 5.89
CA PHE A 230 7.85 2.21 6.58
C PHE A 230 8.98 2.16 7.61
N TYR A 231 8.99 1.21 8.53
CA TYR A 231 9.61 1.44 9.83
C TYR A 231 11.01 0.83 9.94
N PRO A 232 12.07 1.64 10.14
CA PRO A 232 13.42 1.10 10.35
C PRO A 232 13.50 0.21 11.61
N PRO A 233 14.48 -0.71 11.70
CA PRO A 233 15.63 -0.86 10.79
C PRO A 233 15.49 -2.01 9.78
N ASN A 234 14.39 -2.77 9.80
CA ASN A 234 14.30 -4.06 9.11
C ASN A 234 13.50 -4.02 7.80
N GLN A 235 13.29 -2.86 7.18
CA GLN A 235 12.63 -2.77 5.88
C GLN A 235 13.37 -3.63 4.82
N PRO A 236 12.68 -4.43 4.00
CA PRO A 236 13.33 -5.28 3.00
C PRO A 236 13.97 -4.45 1.88
N THR A 237 14.89 -5.07 1.13
CA THR A 237 15.40 -4.50 -0.13
C THR A 237 14.43 -4.80 -1.27
N ALA A 238 14.40 -3.95 -2.30
CA ALA A 238 13.60 -4.20 -3.51
C ALA A 238 13.89 -5.58 -4.14
N ARG A 239 15.17 -6.01 -4.13
CA ARG A 239 15.55 -7.37 -4.55
C ARG A 239 14.90 -8.46 -3.69
N ARG A 240 14.84 -8.27 -2.37
CA ARG A 240 14.21 -9.24 -1.44
C ARG A 240 12.69 -9.28 -1.63
N CYS A 241 12.05 -8.14 -1.91
CA CYS A 241 10.63 -8.05 -2.27
C CYS A 241 10.33 -8.81 -3.57
N TYR A 242 11.11 -8.56 -4.64
CA TYR A 242 10.92 -9.26 -5.91
C TYR A 242 11.11 -10.78 -5.76
N ASN A 243 12.14 -11.21 -5.03
CA ASN A 243 12.39 -12.61 -4.76
C ASN A 243 11.30 -13.26 -3.90
N LEU A 244 10.73 -12.53 -2.91
CA LEU A 244 9.58 -12.98 -2.15
C LEU A 244 8.39 -13.22 -3.09
N GLY A 245 8.14 -12.30 -4.03
CA GLY A 245 7.14 -12.47 -5.08
C GLY A 245 7.30 -13.78 -5.85
N LYS A 246 8.52 -14.07 -6.33
CA LYS A 246 8.80 -15.33 -7.05
C LYS A 246 8.57 -16.57 -6.17
N ALA A 247 8.92 -16.50 -4.89
CA ALA A 247 8.69 -17.58 -3.94
C ALA A 247 7.18 -17.78 -3.67
N LEU A 248 6.40 -16.69 -3.58
CA LEU A 248 4.94 -16.74 -3.49
C LEU A 248 4.33 -17.41 -4.72
N ALA A 249 4.75 -17.04 -5.93
CA ALA A 249 4.26 -17.67 -7.16
C ALA A 249 4.52 -19.17 -7.19
N LYS A 250 5.74 -19.59 -6.80
CA LYS A 250 6.11 -21.00 -6.68
C LYS A 250 5.26 -21.72 -5.63
N ALA A 251 5.06 -21.13 -4.45
CA ALA A 251 4.24 -21.70 -3.38
C ALA A 251 2.78 -21.87 -3.81
N ILE A 252 2.17 -20.84 -4.41
CA ILE A 252 0.80 -20.87 -4.93
C ILE A 252 0.67 -21.97 -6.00
N LYS A 253 1.57 -22.00 -6.98
CA LYS A 253 1.58 -23.03 -8.02
C LYS A 253 1.70 -24.45 -7.45
N ASN A 254 2.41 -24.60 -6.34
CA ASN A 254 2.62 -25.89 -5.67
C ASN A 254 1.47 -26.29 -4.71
N TRP A 255 0.45 -25.44 -4.54
CA TRP A 255 -0.70 -25.75 -3.72
C TRP A 255 -1.73 -26.58 -4.50
N ASP A 256 -2.07 -27.78 -4.01
CA ASP A 256 -2.97 -28.70 -4.70
C ASP A 256 -4.45 -28.44 -4.36
N SER A 257 -4.95 -27.26 -4.72
CA SER A 257 -6.36 -26.87 -4.51
C SER A 257 -7.15 -26.64 -5.80
N GLY A 258 -6.46 -26.34 -6.91
CA GLY A 258 -7.10 -25.96 -8.17
C GLY A 258 -7.74 -24.57 -8.14
N LYS A 259 -7.51 -23.79 -7.08
CA LYS A 259 -8.06 -22.43 -6.92
C LYS A 259 -7.39 -21.43 -7.85
N LYS A 260 -8.16 -20.45 -8.31
CA LYS A 260 -7.69 -19.23 -8.94
C LYS A 260 -7.30 -18.21 -7.88
N VAL A 261 -6.09 -17.66 -7.99
CA VAL A 261 -5.54 -16.70 -7.05
C VAL A 261 -5.34 -15.35 -7.75
N ALA A 262 -5.76 -14.28 -7.10
CA ALA A 262 -5.30 -12.93 -7.46
C ALA A 262 -4.24 -12.45 -6.47
N VAL A 263 -3.25 -11.69 -6.95
CA VAL A 263 -2.22 -11.05 -6.11
C VAL A 263 -2.34 -9.55 -6.23
N VAL A 264 -2.41 -8.83 -5.11
CA VAL A 264 -2.55 -7.37 -5.09
C VAL A 264 -1.38 -6.74 -4.35
N GLY A 265 -0.64 -5.86 -5.03
CA GLY A 265 0.28 -4.90 -4.39
C GLY A 265 -0.51 -3.65 -4.00
N SER A 266 -0.78 -3.50 -2.71
CA SER A 266 -1.55 -2.39 -2.16
C SER A 266 -0.63 -1.32 -1.60
N GLY A 267 -0.90 -0.06 -1.93
CA GLY A 267 -0.13 1.09 -1.50
C GLY A 267 0.60 1.75 -2.66
N GLY A 268 1.47 2.70 -2.35
CA GLY A 268 2.35 3.34 -3.29
C GLY A 268 1.62 4.29 -4.26
N LEU A 269 2.30 4.84 -5.28
CA LEU A 269 3.76 4.82 -5.38
C LEU A 269 4.32 5.92 -4.44
N SER A 270 4.95 6.96 -4.95
CA SER A 270 5.46 8.03 -4.09
C SER A 270 4.37 8.75 -3.30
N HIS A 271 4.62 8.99 -2.02
CA HIS A 271 3.92 9.91 -1.12
C HIS A 271 4.68 9.93 0.22
N PHE A 272 4.56 10.91 1.10
CA PHE A 272 3.73 12.12 1.13
C PHE A 272 4.30 13.29 0.33
N LEU A 273 5.52 13.15 -0.20
CA LEU A 273 6.10 14.03 -1.22
C LEU A 273 6.00 13.32 -2.58
N VAL A 274 5.56 14.02 -3.62
CA VAL A 274 5.51 13.44 -4.97
C VAL A 274 6.93 13.28 -5.51
N ASP A 275 7.24 12.06 -5.92
CA ASP A 275 8.51 11.68 -6.54
C ASP A 275 8.22 10.95 -7.86
N GLU A 276 7.92 11.73 -8.90
CA GLU A 276 7.59 11.16 -10.21
C GLU A 276 8.76 10.36 -10.81
N GLU A 277 10.01 10.67 -10.47
CA GLU A 277 11.17 9.97 -11.02
C GLU A 277 11.28 8.53 -10.51
N ILE A 278 11.22 8.31 -9.18
CA ILE A 278 11.29 6.95 -8.64
C ILE A 278 10.06 6.12 -9.05
N ASP A 279 8.90 6.77 -9.15
CA ASP A 279 7.67 6.13 -9.61
C ASP A 279 7.84 5.60 -11.03
N GLN A 280 8.33 6.43 -11.96
CA GLN A 280 8.56 6.03 -13.34
C GLN A 280 9.66 4.96 -13.45
N MET A 281 10.71 5.03 -12.64
CA MET A 281 11.74 3.98 -12.58
C MET A 281 11.17 2.63 -12.13
N ALA A 282 10.30 2.64 -11.13
CA ALA A 282 9.64 1.44 -10.62
C ALA A 282 8.64 0.88 -11.63
N ILE A 283 7.75 1.72 -12.18
CA ILE A 283 6.78 1.35 -13.23
C ILE A 283 7.50 0.71 -14.40
N LYS A 284 8.56 1.37 -14.93
CA LYS A 284 9.36 0.83 -16.02
C LYS A 284 9.96 -0.53 -15.68
N GLY A 285 10.56 -0.68 -14.50
CA GLY A 285 11.18 -1.95 -14.09
C GLY A 285 10.17 -3.09 -14.00
N MET A 286 8.94 -2.80 -13.57
CA MET A 286 7.86 -3.80 -13.53
C MET A 286 7.32 -4.13 -14.92
N LEU A 287 7.12 -3.13 -15.79
CA LEU A 287 6.69 -3.33 -17.20
C LEU A 287 7.70 -4.18 -17.98
N GLU A 288 8.99 -3.92 -17.79
CA GLU A 288 10.07 -4.61 -18.50
C GLU A 288 10.49 -5.93 -17.84
N LYS A 289 9.90 -6.28 -16.68
CA LYS A 289 10.27 -7.44 -15.85
C LYS A 289 11.77 -7.43 -15.48
N ASP A 290 12.34 -6.25 -15.28
CA ASP A 290 13.77 -6.06 -14.99
C ASP A 290 14.02 -6.03 -13.47
N ALA A 291 14.31 -7.21 -12.93
CA ALA A 291 14.62 -7.40 -11.51
C ALA A 291 15.88 -6.63 -11.05
N ASP A 292 16.84 -6.39 -11.94
CA ASP A 292 18.07 -5.67 -11.59
C ASP A 292 17.85 -4.15 -11.54
N GLN A 293 17.05 -3.60 -12.46
CA GLN A 293 16.61 -2.21 -12.38
C GLN A 293 15.80 -1.96 -11.10
N LEU A 294 14.83 -2.84 -10.78
CA LEU A 294 14.04 -2.73 -9.55
C LEU A 294 14.92 -2.81 -8.30
N ALA A 295 15.90 -3.72 -8.29
CA ALA A 295 16.84 -3.85 -7.19
C ALA A 295 17.81 -2.66 -7.05
N ALA A 296 18.01 -1.90 -8.13
CA ALA A 296 18.87 -0.72 -8.17
C ALA A 296 18.15 0.58 -7.79
N LEU A 297 16.84 0.53 -7.52
CA LEU A 297 16.11 1.71 -7.03
C LEU A 297 16.81 2.32 -5.81
N PRO A 298 16.95 3.67 -5.76
CA PRO A 298 17.72 4.35 -4.73
C PRO A 298 17.11 4.12 -3.34
N ARG A 299 17.75 3.27 -2.53
CA ARG A 299 17.22 2.83 -1.24
C ARG A 299 16.92 3.97 -0.26
N TYR A 300 17.62 5.10 -0.36
CA TYR A 300 17.37 6.26 0.48
C TYR A 300 16.04 6.97 0.16
N ARG A 301 15.50 6.82 -1.05
CA ARG A 301 14.18 7.32 -1.47
C ARG A 301 13.04 6.33 -1.23
N LEU A 302 13.35 5.08 -0.86
CA LEU A 302 12.36 4.05 -0.49
C LEU A 302 12.10 4.06 1.03
N ASN A 303 11.74 5.23 1.54
CA ASN A 303 11.35 5.49 2.93
C ASN A 303 10.00 6.23 2.94
N SER A 304 9.34 6.33 4.09
CA SER A 304 7.99 6.94 4.17
C SER A 304 7.02 6.28 3.17
N GLY A 305 6.01 6.98 2.65
CA GLY A 305 5.05 6.41 1.73
C GLY A 305 5.66 5.93 0.39
N ASN A 306 6.79 6.49 -0.06
CA ASN A 306 7.50 5.99 -1.24
C ASN A 306 7.95 4.53 -1.08
N SER A 307 8.15 4.07 0.16
CA SER A 307 8.54 2.69 0.43
C SER A 307 7.47 1.66 0.04
N GLU A 308 6.20 2.06 -0.08
CA GLU A 308 5.11 1.16 -0.48
C GLU A 308 5.23 0.66 -1.93
N ILE A 309 6.10 1.29 -2.75
CA ILE A 309 6.55 0.75 -4.04
C ILE A 309 7.07 -0.69 -3.87
N LEU A 310 7.65 -1.03 -2.71
CA LEU A 310 8.11 -2.38 -2.41
C LEU A 310 6.97 -3.42 -2.41
N ASN A 311 5.73 -3.03 -2.10
CA ASN A 311 4.58 -3.94 -2.16
C ASN A 311 4.26 -4.32 -3.61
N TRP A 312 4.35 -3.34 -4.53
CA TRP A 312 4.20 -3.55 -5.96
C TRP A 312 5.30 -4.43 -6.53
N ILE A 313 6.55 -4.26 -6.09
CA ILE A 313 7.67 -5.10 -6.53
C ILE A 313 7.46 -6.57 -6.13
N THR A 314 6.92 -6.83 -4.93
CA THR A 314 6.53 -8.19 -4.53
C THR A 314 5.41 -8.74 -5.41
N ALA A 315 4.38 -7.96 -5.71
CA ALA A 315 3.30 -8.37 -6.62
C ALA A 315 3.83 -8.65 -8.05
N ALA A 316 4.72 -7.80 -8.57
CA ALA A 316 5.36 -7.97 -9.87
C ALA A 316 6.20 -9.25 -9.93
N GLY A 317 6.95 -9.58 -8.87
CA GLY A 317 7.67 -10.85 -8.77
C GLY A 317 6.75 -12.06 -8.72
N ALA A 318 5.57 -11.94 -8.10
CA ALA A 318 4.57 -13.00 -8.05
C ALA A 318 3.82 -13.20 -9.38
N CYS A 319 3.74 -12.14 -10.19
CA CYS A 319 3.02 -12.13 -11.47
C CYS A 319 3.97 -12.09 -12.68
N GLU A 320 5.24 -12.46 -12.52
CA GLU A 320 6.27 -12.39 -13.58
C GLU A 320 5.88 -13.19 -14.85
N HIS A 321 5.04 -14.23 -14.70
CA HIS A 321 4.51 -15.04 -15.81
C HIS A 321 3.37 -14.37 -16.60
N LEU A 322 2.82 -13.26 -16.12
CA LEU A 322 1.78 -12.45 -16.76
C LEU A 322 2.38 -11.16 -17.31
N ASP A 323 1.69 -10.48 -18.23
CA ASP A 323 2.14 -9.20 -18.76
C ASP A 323 1.50 -8.03 -18.00
N MET A 324 2.33 -7.05 -17.63
CA MET A 324 1.86 -5.87 -16.91
C MET A 324 1.30 -4.84 -17.89
N GLU A 325 0.16 -4.25 -17.56
CA GLU A 325 -0.39 -3.05 -18.17
C GLU A 325 -0.56 -1.96 -17.11
N MET A 326 -0.09 -0.75 -17.40
CA MET A 326 -0.39 0.42 -16.58
C MET A 326 -1.75 0.98 -16.99
N VAL A 327 -2.74 0.91 -16.10
CA VAL A 327 -4.08 1.47 -16.34
C VAL A 327 -4.01 2.99 -16.33
N ASP A 328 -3.39 3.56 -15.29
CA ASP A 328 -3.11 4.98 -15.21
C ASP A 328 -2.06 5.29 -14.14
N TYR A 329 -1.31 6.39 -14.33
CA TYR A 329 -0.44 6.99 -13.34
C TYR A 329 -0.80 8.48 -13.22
N VAL A 330 -1.31 8.88 -12.06
CA VAL A 330 -1.80 10.23 -11.81
C VAL A 330 -0.92 10.92 -10.75
N PRO A 331 0.03 11.79 -11.15
CA PRO A 331 0.83 12.56 -10.20
C PRO A 331 0.02 13.71 -9.61
N VAL A 332 -0.47 13.52 -8.38
CA VAL A 332 -1.32 14.48 -7.68
C VAL A 332 -0.50 15.27 -6.68
N TYR A 333 -0.30 16.55 -6.98
CA TYR A 333 0.21 17.54 -6.03
C TYR A 333 -0.97 18.17 -5.33
N ARG A 334 -0.95 18.23 -4.00
CA ARG A 334 -2.01 18.85 -3.19
C ARG A 334 -1.53 20.08 -2.42
N SER A 335 -0.24 20.40 -2.46
CA SER A 335 0.31 21.61 -1.85
C SER A 335 1.46 22.22 -2.66
N PRO A 336 1.77 23.51 -2.45
CA PRO A 336 2.91 24.16 -3.11
C PRO A 336 4.27 23.59 -2.70
N ALA A 337 4.37 22.87 -1.58
CA ALA A 337 5.61 22.25 -1.11
C ALA A 337 5.91 20.91 -1.81
N GLY A 338 5.17 20.55 -2.86
CA GLY A 338 5.33 19.28 -3.56
C GLY A 338 4.58 18.11 -2.93
N THR A 339 3.88 18.30 -1.80
CA THR A 339 3.23 17.18 -1.10
C THR A 339 2.02 16.68 -1.88
N GLY A 340 1.75 15.38 -1.78
CA GLY A 340 0.87 14.71 -2.73
C GLY A 340 1.04 13.20 -2.75
N GLY A 341 0.80 12.61 -3.90
CA GLY A 341 1.28 11.27 -4.25
C GLY A 341 1.16 10.94 -5.74
N GLY A 342 1.96 9.98 -6.19
CA GLY A 342 1.86 9.37 -7.51
C GLY A 342 0.89 8.19 -7.47
N TRP A 343 -0.37 8.44 -7.83
CA TRP A 343 -1.40 7.41 -7.75
C TRP A 343 -1.34 6.48 -8.96
N GLY A 344 -0.95 5.23 -8.71
CA GLY A 344 -0.76 4.22 -9.73
C GLY A 344 -1.85 3.14 -9.68
N PHE A 345 -2.24 2.68 -10.86
CA PHE A 345 -3.15 1.55 -11.05
C PHE A 345 -2.64 0.66 -12.18
N ALA A 346 -2.45 -0.63 -11.92
CA ALA A 346 -1.90 -1.57 -12.89
C ALA A 346 -2.56 -2.95 -12.83
N LEU A 347 -2.50 -3.66 -13.94
CA LEU A 347 -2.96 -5.03 -14.12
C LEU A 347 -1.78 -5.92 -14.51
N TRP A 348 -1.83 -7.19 -14.12
CA TRP A 348 -1.05 -8.27 -14.72
C TRP A 348 -2.02 -9.36 -15.18
N GLN A 349 -2.02 -9.69 -16.48
CA GLN A 349 -2.93 -10.67 -17.09
C GLN A 349 -2.26 -11.50 -18.20
#